data_AF-A0A2W1BFQ7-F1
#
_entry.id   AF-A0A2W1BFQ7-F1
#
_cell.length_a   1.000
_cell.length_b   1.000
_cell.length_c   1.000
_cell.angle_alpha   90.00
_cell.angle_beta   90.00
_cell.angle_gamma   90.00
#
_symmetry.space_group_name_H-M   'P 1'
#
loop_
_entity.id
_entity.type
_entity.pdbx_description
1 polymer ?
#
loop_
_entity_poly.entity_id
_entity_poly.type
_entity_poly.pdbx_seq_one_letter_code
_entity_poly.pdbx_strand_id
1 'polypeptide(L)'
;MEEWPESMEETLNEVGFPPGTIDCTLSQYVDLVCGLFDVPIAGDTLNDRIQALHLLFSLYSAVKTSQLYAERQKERSDSNA
;
A
#
# COMPACT_ATOMS: atom_id res chain seq x y z
N MET A 1 -5.18 8.39 7.06
CA MET A 1 -5.59 7.70 5.83
C MET A 1 -6.31 8.74 5.01
N GLU A 2 -5.72 9.07 3.87
CA GLU A 2 -6.30 9.98 2.89
C GLU A 2 -6.71 9.14 1.67
N GLU A 3 -7.69 9.62 0.92
CA GLU A 3 -8.05 9.02 -0.35
C GLU A 3 -6.97 9.35 -1.39
N TRP A 4 -6.80 8.46 -2.38
CA TRP A 4 -5.85 8.74 -3.45
C TRP A 4 -6.35 9.90 -4.31
N PRO A 5 -5.46 10.79 -4.78
CA PRO A 5 -5.81 11.75 -5.81
C PRO A 5 -6.33 11.03 -7.06
N GLU A 6 -7.32 11.61 -7.74
CA GLU A 6 -7.98 11.02 -8.92
C GLU A 6 -6.98 10.57 -9.98
N SER A 7 -5.98 11.41 -10.31
CA SER A 7 -4.94 11.08 -11.28
C SER A 7 -4.11 9.84 -10.90
N MET A 8 -3.91 9.63 -9.59
CA MET A 8 -3.17 8.49 -9.09
C MET A 8 -4.03 7.23 -9.09
N GLU A 9 -5.30 7.35 -8.71
CA GLU A 9 -6.26 6.25 -8.78
C GLU A 9 -6.46 5.75 -10.22
N GLU A 10 -6.61 6.65 -11.18
CA GLU A 10 -6.68 6.31 -12.61
C GLU A 10 -5.42 5.55 -13.06
N THR A 11 -4.24 6.07 -12.73
CA THR A 11 -2.97 5.42 -13.08
C THR A 11 -2.85 4.03 -12.46
N LEU A 12 -3.24 3.87 -11.20
CA LEU A 12 -3.22 2.57 -10.52
C LEU A 12 -4.24 1.59 -11.12
N ASN A 13 -5.39 2.07 -11.59
CA ASN A 13 -6.38 1.23 -12.28
C ASN A 13 -5.92 0.80 -13.67
N GLU A 14 -5.17 1.65 -14.38
CA GLU A 14 -4.63 1.35 -15.71
C GLU A 14 -3.40 0.45 -15.68
N VAL A 15 -2.40 0.82 -14.86
CA VAL A 15 -1.07 0.20 -14.85
C VAL A 15 -0.96 -0.89 -13.78
N GLY A 16 -1.81 -0.84 -12.75
CA GLY A 16 -1.79 -1.74 -11.62
C GLY A 16 -0.75 -1.36 -10.55
N PHE A 17 -0.81 -2.09 -9.43
CA PHE A 17 0.22 -2.01 -8.39
C PHE A 17 1.49 -2.76 -8.83
N PRO A 18 2.71 -2.29 -8.48
CA PRO A 18 3.95 -2.99 -8.82
C PRO A 18 3.90 -4.47 -8.41
N PRO A 19 4.04 -5.42 -9.35
CA PRO A 19 3.96 -6.83 -9.02
C PRO A 19 5.23 -7.28 -8.29
N GLY A 20 5.11 -8.25 -7.39
CA GLY A 20 6.26 -8.84 -6.69
C GLY A 20 7.23 -9.62 -7.58
N THR A 21 6.95 -9.73 -8.88
CA THR A 21 7.79 -10.38 -9.91
C THR A 21 8.65 -9.38 -10.68
N ILE A 22 8.63 -8.10 -10.32
CA ILE A 22 9.50 -7.09 -10.93
C ILE A 22 10.98 -7.45 -10.70
N ASP A 23 11.83 -7.23 -11.71
CA ASP A 23 13.25 -7.56 -11.67
C ASP A 23 14.03 -6.57 -10.79
N CYS A 24 13.90 -6.72 -9.47
CA CYS A 24 14.62 -5.94 -8.49
C CYS A 24 14.90 -6.75 -7.21
N THR A 25 15.83 -6.25 -6.41
CA THR A 25 16.11 -6.83 -5.08
C THR A 25 14.96 -6.55 -4.12
N LEU A 26 14.82 -7.35 -3.06
CA LEU A 26 13.82 -7.14 -2.03
C LEU A 26 13.92 -5.73 -1.41
N SER A 27 15.13 -5.23 -1.16
CA SER A 27 15.34 -3.88 -0.62
C SER A 27 14.82 -2.80 -1.56
N GLN A 28 15.09 -2.92 -2.87
CA GLN A 28 14.55 -1.99 -3.87
C GLN A 28 13.02 -2.08 -3.97
N TYR A 29 12.46 -3.28 -3.84
CA TYR A 29 11.01 -3.44 -3.83
C TYR A 29 10.36 -2.77 -2.61
N VAL A 30 11.00 -2.89 -1.43
CA VAL A 30 10.57 -2.17 -0.22
C VAL A 30 10.65 -0.67 -0.43
N ASP A 31 11.75 -0.17 -0.99
CA ASP A 31 11.93 1.27 -1.26
C ASP A 31 10.85 1.79 -2.23
N LEU A 32 10.52 1.02 -3.27
CA LEU A 32 9.47 1.33 -4.24
C LEU A 32 8.09 1.39 -3.56
N VAL A 33 7.74 0.37 -2.78
CA VAL A 33 6.43 0.30 -2.11
C VAL A 33 6.29 1.40 -1.05
N CYS A 34 7.32 1.61 -0.22
CA CYS A 34 7.30 2.69 0.77
C CYS A 34 7.23 4.06 0.10
N GLY A 35 7.96 4.29 -1.00
CA GLY A 35 7.87 5.53 -1.78
C GLY A 35 6.49 5.77 -2.37
N LEU A 36 5.80 4.72 -2.83
CA LEU A 36 4.45 4.83 -3.38
C LEU A 36 3.42 5.29 -2.33
N PHE A 37 3.58 4.85 -1.09
CA PHE A 37 2.69 5.22 0.03
C PHE A 37 3.17 6.44 0.83
N ASP A 38 4.12 7.21 0.28
CA ASP A 38 4.75 8.36 0.96
C ASP A 38 5.31 8.01 2.35
N VAL A 39 5.81 6.79 2.53
CA VAL A 39 6.47 6.33 3.75
C VAL A 39 7.98 6.62 3.65
N PRO A 40 8.52 7.54 4.45
CA PRO A 40 9.93 7.89 4.38
C PRO A 40 10.79 6.75 4.93
N ILE A 41 11.94 6.52 4.27
CA ILE A 41 12.99 5.63 4.75
C ILE A 41 14.16 6.51 5.19
N ALA A 42 14.51 6.48 6.48
CA ALA A 42 15.45 7.42 7.08
C ALA A 42 16.91 7.24 6.62
N GLY A 43 17.24 6.08 6.05
CA GLY A 43 18.59 5.73 5.63
C GLY A 43 18.61 4.49 4.73
N ASP A 44 19.81 3.98 4.44
CA ASP A 44 20.01 2.83 3.55
C ASP A 44 20.30 1.52 4.31
N THR A 45 20.05 1.48 5.62
CA THR A 45 20.25 0.23 6.38
C THR A 45 19.03 -0.67 6.31
N LEU A 46 19.21 -1.95 6.66
CA LEU A 46 18.09 -2.89 6.79
C LEU A 46 17.12 -2.46 7.91
N ASN A 47 17.64 -1.88 9.00
CA ASN A 47 16.82 -1.44 10.13
C ASN A 47 15.91 -0.27 9.74
N ASP A 48 16.39 0.67 8.93
CA ASP A 48 15.59 1.80 8.43
C ASP A 48 14.40 1.31 7.60
N ARG A 49 14.63 0.33 6.72
CA ARG A 49 13.59 -0.32 5.93
C ARG A 49 12.59 -1.10 6.78
N ILE A 50 13.05 -1.80 7.82
CA ILE A 50 12.16 -2.50 8.76
C ILE A 50 11.26 -1.51 9.50
N GLN A 51 11.77 -0.35 9.91
CA GLN A 51 10.95 0.69 10.54
C GLN A 51 9.91 1.27 9.58
N ALA A 52 10.28 1.54 8.34
CA ALA A 52 9.34 1.98 7.30
C ALA A 52 8.25 0.92 7.04
N LEU A 53 8.62 -0.36 6.94
CA LEU A 53 7.66 -1.45 6.79
C LEU A 53 6.74 -1.59 8.00
N HIS A 54 7.23 -1.36 9.22
CA HIS A 54 6.38 -1.35 10.40
C HIS A 54 5.29 -0.28 10.31
N LEU A 55 5.62 0.93 9.84
CA LEU A 55 4.65 2.00 9.61
C LEU A 55 3.63 1.59 8.52
N LEU A 56 4.11 1.04 7.40
CA LEU A 56 3.26 0.56 6.31
C LEU A 56 2.27 -0.53 6.79
N PHE A 57 2.73 -1.51 7.57
CA PHE A 57 1.87 -2.56 8.11
C PHE A 57 0.91 -2.04 9.19
N SER A 58 1.33 -1.03 9.97
CA SER A 58 0.45 -0.36 10.92
C SER A 58 -0.68 0.36 10.19
N LEU A 59 -0.37 1.05 9.08
CA LEU A 59 -1.36 1.66 8.20
C LEU A 59 -2.33 0.61 7.65
N TYR A 60 -1.81 -0.50 7.10
CA TYR A 60 -2.65 -1.60 6.61
C TYR A 60 -3.59 -2.16 7.69
N SER A 61 -3.08 -2.37 8.91
CA SER A 61 -3.88 -2.84 10.04
C SER A 61 -4.99 -1.85 10.42
N ALA A 62 -4.67 -0.55 10.43
CA ALA A 62 -5.62 0.51 10.69
C ALA A 62 -6.73 0.57 9.61
N VAL A 63 -6.36 0.44 8.32
CA VAL A 63 -7.31 0.36 7.20
C VAL A 63 -8.24 -0.83 7.38
N LYS A 64 -7.69 -2.01 7.65
CA LYS A 64 -8.46 -3.24 7.80
C LYS A 64 -9.45 -3.20 8.97
N THR A 65 -9.11 -2.45 10.02
CA THR A 65 -9.96 -2.27 11.21
C THR A 65 -10.97 -1.13 11.03
N SER A 66 -10.82 -0.30 10.00
CA SER A 66 -11.74 0.82 9.73
C SER A 66 -13.12 0.33 9.26
N GLN A 67 -14.17 1.04 9.66
CA GLN A 67 -15.56 0.75 9.26
C GLN A 67 -15.74 0.85 7.74
N LEU A 68 -15.04 1.80 7.10
CA LEU A 68 -15.06 1.99 5.65
C LEU A 68 -14.61 0.73 4.88
N TYR A 69 -13.60 0.01 5.37
CA TYR A 69 -13.18 -1.25 4.74
C TYR A 69 -14.23 -2.35 4.94
N ALA A 70 -14.85 -2.43 6.12
CA ALA A 70 -15.90 -3.40 6.41
C ALA A 70 -17.17 -3.17 5.56
N GLU A 71 -17.56 -1.91 5.34
CA GLU A 71 -18.71 -1.52 4.53
C GLU A 71 -18.50 -1.86 3.04
N ARG A 72 -17.35 -1.48 2.47
CA ARG A 72 -17.01 -1.83 1.06
C ARG A 72 -16.96 -3.34 0.81
N GLN A 73 -16.51 -4.12 1.79
CA GLN A 73 -16.50 -5.59 1.68
C GLN A 73 -17.92 -6.16 1.67
N LYS A 74 -18.82 -5.59 2.48
CA LYS A 74 -20.23 -5.99 2.54
C LYS A 74 -20.98 -5.64 1.24
N GLU A 75 -20.76 -4.45 0.70
CA GLU A 75 -21.33 -4.04 -0.59
C GLU A 75 -20.88 -4.96 -1.74
N ARG A 76 -19.61 -5.38 -1.73
CA ARG A 76 -19.06 -6.31 -2.72
C ARG A 76 -19.58 -7.74 -2.59
N SER A 77 -19.96 -8.18 -1.38
CA SER A 77 -20.62 -9.48 -1.19
C SER A 77 -22.09 -9.45 -1.63
N ASP A 78 -22.79 -8.34 -1.42
CA ASP A 78 -24.21 -8.20 -1.75
C ASP A 78 -24.45 -7.99 -3.26
N SER A 79 -23.47 -7.44 -3.98
CA SER A 79 -23.52 -7.25 -5.45
C SER A 79 -23.17 -8.51 -6.26
N ASN A 80 -22.61 -9.53 -5.62
CA ASN A 80 -22.30 -10.83 -6.23
C ASN A 80 -23.32 -11.94 -5.87
N ALA A 81 -24.40 -11.58 -5.17
CA ALA A 81 -25.51 -12.46 -4.78
C ALA A 81 -26.77 -12.16 -5.61
#